data_AF-A0A971LKZ4-F1
#
_entry.id   AF-A0A971LKZ4-F1
#
_cell.length_a   1.000
_cell.length_b   1.000
_cell.length_c   1.000
_cell.angle_alpha   90.00
_cell.angle_beta   90.00
_cell.angle_gamma   90.00
#
_symmetry.space_group_name_H-M   'P 1'
#
loop_
_entity.id
_entity.type
_entity.pdbx_description
1 polymer ?
#
loop_
_entity_poly.entity_id
_entity_poly.type
_entity_poly.pdbx_seq_one_letter_code
_entity_poly.pdbx_strand_id
1 'polypeptide(L)'
;MATAKLARLVDIYQQELDRFCRMRALAAEQAQCVAASNFTVLNRILERRQDLAEEIGGLSQQAQAVAQQLAADLGLPETNVSNLRQKLPEAAVAPLEQVLAQLGQVAEAIQEIDKESEAELRRAMQGLRGEMSNVQRGQTAMRAYKNAPQPNAARFLDEKK
;
A
#
# COMPACT_ATOMS: atom_id res chain seq x y z
N MET A 1 23.49 12.57 29.95
CA MET A 1 23.42 12.82 28.49
C MET A 1 22.75 11.68 27.74
N ALA A 2 23.13 10.40 27.96
CA ALA A 2 22.52 9.25 27.30
C ALA A 2 20.99 9.12 27.50
N THR A 3 20.48 9.33 28.71
CA THR A 3 19.03 9.29 29.00
C THR A 3 18.22 10.33 28.25
N ALA A 4 18.76 11.55 28.06
CA ALA A 4 18.10 12.58 27.27
C ALA A 4 18.07 12.25 25.77
N LYS A 5 19.14 11.63 25.24
CA LYS A 5 19.18 11.14 23.85
C LYS A 5 18.22 9.98 23.64
N LEU A 6 18.10 9.08 24.62
CA LEU A 6 17.11 8.00 24.58
C LEU A 6 15.68 8.54 24.58
N ALA A 7 15.37 9.50 25.45
CA ALA A 7 14.05 10.15 25.45
C ALA A 7 13.76 10.82 24.10
N ARG A 8 14.73 11.54 23.53
CA ARG A 8 14.60 12.13 22.19
C ARG A 8 14.36 11.08 21.11
N LEU A 9 15.01 9.92 21.21
CA LEU A 9 14.81 8.83 20.26
C LEU A 9 13.38 8.27 20.36
N VAL A 10 12.85 8.11 21.58
CA VAL A 10 11.45 7.75 21.82
C VAL A 10 10.50 8.78 21.20
N ASP A 11 10.75 10.08 21.40
CA ASP A 11 9.92 11.15 20.83
C ASP A 11 9.89 11.14 19.30
N ILE A 12 11.01 10.80 18.66
CA ILE A 12 11.08 10.68 17.20
C ILE A 12 10.25 9.48 16.74
N TYR A 13 10.40 8.31 17.36
CA TYR A 13 9.61 7.13 17.02
C TYR A 13 8.11 7.30 17.32
N GLN A 14 7.76 8.07 18.35
CA GLN A 14 6.36 8.41 18.62
C GLN A 14 5.78 9.28 17.50
N GLN A 15 6.56 10.25 17.01
CA GLN A 15 6.17 11.03 15.85
C GLN A 15 6.02 10.16 14.60
N GLU A 16 6.96 9.24 14.35
CA GLU A 16 6.83 8.26 13.24
C GLU A 16 5.55 7.45 13.38
N LEU A 17 5.26 6.95 14.58
CA LEU A 17 4.07 6.15 14.84
C LEU A 17 2.79 6.92 14.49
N ASP A 18 2.71 8.21 14.82
CA ASP A 18 1.58 9.04 14.41
C ASP A 18 1.42 9.12 12.88
N ARG A 19 2.54 9.18 12.13
CA ARG A 19 2.51 9.23 10.65
C ARG A 19 2.14 7.87 10.07
N PHE A 20 2.64 6.78 10.66
CA PHE A 20 2.23 5.42 10.32
C PHE A 20 0.72 5.20 10.56
N CYS A 21 0.17 5.68 11.68
CA CYS A 21 -1.27 5.63 11.94
C CYS A 21 -2.08 6.39 10.89
N ARG A 22 -1.61 7.58 10.45
CA ARG A 22 -2.24 8.33 9.36
C ARG A 22 -2.11 7.61 8.01
N MET A 23 -0.95 7.03 7.73
CA MET A 23 -0.71 6.22 6.54
C MET A 23 -1.67 5.04 6.48
N ARG A 24 -1.90 4.36 7.61
CA ARG A 24 -2.87 3.27 7.72
C ARG A 24 -4.30 3.72 7.44
N ALA A 25 -4.71 4.89 7.95
CA ALA A 25 -6.02 5.45 7.63
C ALA A 25 -6.16 5.71 6.12
N LEU A 26 -5.14 6.29 5.49
CA LEU A 26 -5.12 6.50 4.03
C LEU A 26 -5.10 5.19 3.24
N ALA A 27 -4.43 4.14 3.73
CA ALA A 27 -4.45 2.82 3.11
C ALA A 27 -5.87 2.23 3.11
N ALA A 28 -6.60 2.38 4.22
CA ALA A 28 -8.00 1.96 4.30
C ALA A 28 -8.91 2.79 3.37
N GLU A 29 -8.72 4.11 3.31
CA GLU A 29 -9.46 4.99 2.37
C GLU A 29 -9.16 4.62 0.91
N GLN A 30 -7.90 4.29 0.59
CA GLN A 30 -7.49 3.83 -0.73
C GLN A 30 -8.20 2.52 -1.10
N ALA A 31 -8.25 1.55 -0.19
CA ALA A 31 -8.95 0.27 -0.40
C ALA A 31 -10.44 0.51 -0.76
N GLN A 32 -11.11 1.40 -0.02
CA GLN A 32 -12.51 1.77 -0.29
C GLN A 32 -12.68 2.43 -1.66
N CYS A 33 -11.75 3.31 -2.07
CA CYS A 33 -11.79 3.95 -3.39
C CYS A 33 -11.61 2.94 -4.53
N VAL A 34 -10.72 1.95 -4.35
CA VAL A 34 -10.52 0.86 -5.30
C VAL A 34 -11.80 0.02 -5.43
N ALA A 35 -12.40 -0.39 -4.32
CA ALA A 35 -13.64 -1.15 -4.32
C ALA A 35 -14.80 -0.40 -4.99
N ALA A 36 -14.87 0.93 -4.81
CA ALA A 36 -15.88 1.79 -5.42
C ALA A 36 -15.53 2.28 -6.83
N SER A 37 -14.36 1.93 -7.38
CA SER A 37 -13.85 2.43 -8.68
C SER A 37 -13.81 3.98 -8.77
N ASN A 38 -13.59 4.66 -7.64
CA ASN A 38 -13.51 6.13 -7.58
C ASN A 38 -12.06 6.62 -7.75
N PHE A 39 -11.57 6.55 -8.99
CA PHE A 39 -10.17 6.85 -9.31
C PHE A 39 -9.78 8.33 -9.17
N THR A 40 -10.76 9.25 -9.18
CA THR A 40 -10.49 10.69 -8.98
C THR A 40 -10.00 10.98 -7.56
N VAL A 41 -10.62 10.33 -6.56
CA VAL A 41 -10.22 10.48 -5.14
C VAL A 41 -8.94 9.69 -4.86
N LEU A 42 -8.73 8.57 -5.57
CA LEU A 42 -7.54 7.72 -5.42
C LEU A 42 -6.23 8.49 -5.60
N ASN A 43 -6.10 9.32 -6.64
CA ASN A 43 -4.87 10.07 -6.89
C ASN A 43 -4.51 11.00 -5.73
N ARG A 44 -5.49 11.70 -5.14
CA ARG A 44 -5.25 12.56 -3.97
C ARG A 44 -4.82 11.78 -2.73
N ILE A 45 -5.34 10.57 -2.55
CA ILE A 45 -4.92 9.68 -1.46
C ILE A 45 -3.47 9.25 -1.67
N LEU A 46 -3.10 8.87 -2.90
CA LEU A 46 -1.72 8.47 -3.23
C LEU A 46 -0.72 9.61 -3.01
N GLU A 47 -1.06 10.84 -3.40
CA GLU A 47 -0.24 12.03 -3.13
C GLU A 47 -0.03 12.22 -1.62
N ARG A 48 -1.10 12.19 -0.82
CA ARG A 48 -0.99 12.33 0.65
C ARG A 48 -0.18 11.19 1.29
N ARG A 49 -0.24 9.97 0.74
CA ARG A 49 0.58 8.86 1.20
C ARG A 49 2.05 9.08 0.85
N GLN A 50 2.36 9.61 -0.33
CA GLN A 50 3.72 9.97 -0.71
C GLN A 50 4.31 11.03 0.24
N ASP A 51 3.56 12.08 0.55
CA ASP A 51 4.00 13.12 1.51
C ASP A 51 4.32 12.52 2.88
N LEU A 52 3.46 11.63 3.40
CA LEU A 52 3.72 10.95 4.68
C LEU A 52 4.94 10.03 4.63
N ALA A 53 5.19 9.36 3.50
CA ALA A 53 6.38 8.52 3.34
C ALA A 53 7.67 9.37 3.40
N GLU A 54 7.65 10.57 2.83
CA GLU A 54 8.77 11.52 2.90
C GLU A 54 8.97 12.05 4.33
N GLU A 55 7.89 12.40 5.03
CA GLU A 55 7.96 12.79 6.45
C GLU A 55 8.57 11.68 7.32
N ILE A 56 8.12 10.42 7.13
CA ILE A 56 8.65 9.25 7.83
C ILE A 56 10.14 9.09 7.51
N GLY A 57 10.54 9.18 6.24
CA GLY A 57 11.94 9.08 5.84
C GLY A 57 12.82 10.14 6.53
N GLY A 58 12.33 11.37 6.67
CA GLY A 58 13.01 12.44 7.39
C GLY A 58 13.14 12.18 8.89
N LEU A 59 12.11 11.61 9.52
CA LEU A 59 12.17 11.19 10.93
C LEU A 59 13.14 10.02 11.14
N SER A 60 13.18 9.05 10.23
CA SER A 60 14.06 7.88 10.33
C SER A 60 15.52 8.26 10.25
N GLN A 61 15.87 9.23 9.40
CA GLN A 61 17.23 9.79 9.34
C GLN A 61 17.60 10.50 10.65
N GLN A 62 16.68 11.26 11.24
CA GLN A 62 16.90 11.90 12.53
C GLN A 62 17.07 10.86 13.65
N ALA A 63 16.23 9.82 13.68
CA ALA A 63 16.32 8.72 14.63
C ALA A 63 17.69 8.04 14.53
N GLN A 64 18.15 7.75 13.31
CA GLN A 64 19.45 7.14 13.06
C GLN A 64 20.61 8.00 13.58
N ALA A 65 20.58 9.30 13.35
CA ALA A 65 21.61 10.21 13.86
C ALA A 65 21.66 10.25 15.39
N VAL A 66 20.49 10.31 16.05
CA VAL A 66 20.40 10.26 17.53
C VAL A 66 20.85 8.91 18.08
N ALA A 67 20.46 7.81 17.42
CA ALA A 67 20.84 6.46 17.79
C ALA A 67 22.36 6.23 17.68
N GLN A 68 23.03 6.76 16.66
CA GLN A 68 24.48 6.69 16.53
C GLN A 68 25.20 7.47 17.64
N GLN A 69 24.69 8.66 17.97
CA GLN A 69 25.24 9.45 19.09
C GLN A 69 25.03 8.76 20.44
N LEU A 70 23.89 8.09 20.63
CA LEU A 70 23.60 7.32 21.84
C LEU A 70 24.51 6.09 21.96
N ALA A 71 24.75 5.38 20.85
CA ALA A 71 25.66 4.25 20.81
C ALA A 71 27.09 4.67 21.19
N ALA A 72 27.55 5.79 20.62
CA ALA A 72 28.87 6.36 20.94
C ALA A 72 29.00 6.75 22.43
N ASP A 73 27.99 7.43 23.00
CA ASP A 73 27.97 7.80 24.42
C ASP A 73 28.06 6.58 25.36
N LEU A 74 27.49 5.45 24.95
CA LEU A 74 27.40 4.22 25.76
C LEU A 74 28.49 3.20 25.43
N GLY A 75 29.35 3.48 24.45
CA GLY A 75 30.36 2.54 23.95
C GLY A 75 29.75 1.27 23.35
N LEU A 76 28.59 1.39 22.70
CA LEU A 76 27.89 0.30 22.04
C LEU A 76 28.23 0.25 20.55
N PRO A 77 28.31 -0.94 19.93
CA PRO A 77 28.48 -1.06 18.48
C PRO A 77 27.25 -0.55 17.73
N GLU A 78 26.06 -0.71 18.32
CA GLU A 78 24.79 -0.25 17.77
C GLU A 78 23.76 -0.05 18.88
N THR A 79 22.76 0.80 18.59
CA THR A 79 21.61 1.05 19.46
C THR A 79 20.51 0.06 19.12
N ASN A 80 20.43 -1.02 19.90
CA ASN A 80 19.31 -1.96 19.89
C ASN A 80 18.80 -2.19 21.33
N VAL A 81 17.57 -2.66 21.49
CA VAL A 81 16.92 -2.83 22.81
C VAL A 81 17.75 -3.71 23.74
N SER A 82 18.30 -4.81 23.23
CA SER A 82 19.12 -5.76 23.99
C SER A 82 20.39 -5.10 24.56
N ASN A 83 21.12 -4.34 23.73
CA ASN A 83 22.32 -3.62 24.11
C ASN A 83 22.01 -2.50 25.11
N LEU A 84 20.91 -1.78 24.91
CA LEU A 84 20.47 -0.71 25.81
C LEU A 84 20.12 -1.25 27.20
N ARG A 85 19.41 -2.38 27.29
CA ARG A 85 19.08 -3.04 28.57
C ARG A 85 20.31 -3.46 29.39
N GLN A 86 21.43 -3.76 28.73
CA GLN A 86 22.67 -4.08 29.42
C GLN A 86 23.35 -2.86 30.06
N LYS A 87 23.04 -1.65 29.57
CA LYS A 87 23.69 -0.40 29.99
C LYS A 87 22.79 0.54 30.78
N LEU A 88 21.48 0.40 30.64
CA LEU A 88 20.48 1.32 31.20
C LEU A 88 19.40 0.54 31.96
N PRO A 89 18.78 1.16 32.98
CA PRO A 89 17.65 0.55 33.68
C PRO A 89 16.48 0.26 32.75
N GLU A 90 15.76 -0.84 33.00
CA GLU A 90 14.59 -1.25 32.22
C GLU A 90 13.56 -0.13 32.06
N ALA A 91 13.29 0.63 33.12
CA ALA A 91 12.34 1.75 33.09
C ALA A 91 12.71 2.86 32.08
N ALA A 92 14.00 2.98 31.73
CA ALA A 92 14.45 3.93 30.71
C ALA A 92 14.29 3.37 29.29
N VAL A 93 14.41 2.05 29.12
CA VAL A 93 14.40 1.38 27.81
C VAL A 93 12.99 0.96 27.38
N ALA A 94 12.12 0.61 28.32
CA ALA A 94 10.76 0.13 28.06
C ALA A 94 9.93 1.03 27.12
N PRO A 95 9.96 2.38 27.23
CA PRO A 95 9.23 3.24 26.29
C PRO A 95 9.69 3.09 24.83
N LEU A 96 10.99 2.89 24.61
CA LEU A 96 11.54 2.67 23.27
C LEU A 96 11.07 1.33 22.69
N GLU A 97 11.11 0.27 23.50
CA GLU A 97 10.61 -1.04 23.05
C GLU A 97 9.11 -1.00 22.72
N GLN A 98 8.32 -0.32 23.55
CA GLN A 98 6.89 -0.18 23.33
C GLN A 98 6.56 0.52 22.01
N VAL A 99 7.20 1.67 21.73
CA VAL A 99 6.92 2.41 20.49
C VAL A 99 7.39 1.65 19.25
N LEU A 100 8.53 0.94 19.33
CA LEU A 100 9.00 0.08 18.23
C LEU A 100 8.05 -1.08 17.96
N ALA A 101 7.50 -1.71 19.00
CA ALA A 101 6.50 -2.76 18.85
C ALA A 101 5.22 -2.25 18.18
N GLN A 102 4.75 -1.06 18.58
CA GLN A 102 3.59 -0.41 17.96
C GLN A 102 3.83 -0.06 16.50
N LEU A 103 5.02 0.45 16.16
CA LEU A 103 5.41 0.71 14.77
C LEU A 103 5.36 -0.57 13.93
N GLY A 104 5.89 -1.69 14.45
CA GLY A 104 5.82 -2.99 13.79
C GLY A 104 4.38 -3.41 13.50
N GLN A 105 3.49 -3.34 14.50
CA GLN A 105 2.07 -3.69 14.34
C GLN A 105 1.36 -2.82 13.30
N VAL A 106 1.61 -1.51 13.29
CA VAL A 106 0.98 -0.61 12.32
C VAL A 106 1.54 -0.85 10.92
N ALA A 107 2.84 -1.12 10.78
CA ALA A 107 3.46 -1.44 9.50
C ALA A 107 2.89 -2.73 8.89
N GLU A 108 2.74 -3.79 9.70
CA GLU A 108 2.10 -5.05 9.28
C GLU A 108 0.67 -4.80 8.82
N ALA A 109 -0.12 -4.04 9.59
CA ALA A 109 -1.50 -3.72 9.22
C ALA A 109 -1.60 -2.92 7.89
N ILE A 110 -0.66 -2.02 7.61
CA ILE A 110 -0.60 -1.31 6.32
C ILE A 110 -0.31 -2.30 5.18
N GLN A 111 0.67 -3.19 5.37
CA GLN A 111 1.05 -4.18 4.35
C GLN A 111 -0.10 -5.13 4.02
N GLU A 112 -0.87 -5.56 5.02
CA GLU A 112 -2.06 -6.40 4.82
C GLU A 112 -3.11 -5.68 3.98
N ILE A 113 -3.46 -4.45 4.35
CA ILE A 113 -4.46 -3.63 3.60
C ILE A 113 -4.01 -3.41 2.16
N ASP A 114 -2.74 -3.07 1.94
CA ASP A 114 -2.20 -2.80 0.61
C ASP A 114 -2.20 -4.06 -0.27
N LYS A 115 -1.86 -5.22 0.31
CA LYS A 115 -1.88 -6.51 -0.39
C LYS A 115 -3.28 -6.91 -0.80
N GLU A 116 -4.27 -6.74 0.08
CA GLU A 116 -5.68 -7.00 -0.22
C GLU A 116 -6.19 -6.07 -1.31
N SER A 117 -5.89 -4.77 -1.19
CA SER A 117 -6.28 -3.74 -2.16
C SER A 117 -5.69 -4.01 -3.55
N GLU A 118 -4.43 -4.41 -3.63
CA GLU A 118 -3.78 -4.77 -4.89
C GLU A 118 -4.45 -6.00 -5.53
N ALA A 119 -4.80 -7.00 -4.73
CA ALA A 119 -5.49 -8.19 -5.22
C ALA A 119 -6.89 -7.87 -5.76
N GLU A 120 -7.62 -6.95 -5.14
CA GLU A 120 -8.91 -6.44 -5.63
C GLU A 120 -8.77 -5.66 -6.94
N LEU A 121 -7.81 -4.74 -7.00
CA LEU A 121 -7.53 -3.96 -8.21
C LEU A 121 -7.18 -4.87 -9.39
N ARG A 122 -6.34 -5.89 -9.18
CA ARG A 122 -6.00 -6.88 -10.21
C ARG A 122 -7.23 -7.64 -10.70
N ARG A 123 -8.12 -8.08 -9.79
CA ARG A 123 -9.38 -8.76 -10.14
C ARG A 123 -10.30 -7.85 -10.96
N ALA A 124 -10.47 -6.60 -10.55
CA ALA A 124 -11.28 -5.62 -11.27
C ALA A 124 -10.75 -5.38 -12.70
N MET A 125 -9.43 -5.22 -12.87
CA MET A 125 -8.82 -5.07 -14.19
C MET A 125 -8.99 -6.29 -15.09
N GLN A 126 -8.94 -7.51 -14.54
CA GLN A 126 -9.20 -8.73 -15.31
C GLN A 126 -10.65 -8.80 -15.79
N GLY A 127 -11.61 -8.45 -14.93
CA GLY A 127 -13.03 -8.36 -15.29
C GLY A 127 -13.29 -7.39 -16.44
N LEU A 128 -12.75 -6.16 -16.34
CA LEU A 128 -12.84 -5.14 -17.39
C LEU A 128 -12.27 -5.61 -18.73
N ARG A 129 -11.13 -6.32 -18.73
CA ARG A 129 -10.56 -6.90 -19.97
C ARG A 129 -11.47 -7.97 -20.57
N GLY A 130 -12.10 -8.80 -19.75
CA GLY A 130 -13.08 -9.80 -20.18
C GLY A 130 -14.32 -9.16 -20.81
N GLU A 131 -14.87 -8.13 -20.17
CA GLU A 131 -16.01 -7.37 -20.68
C GLU A 131 -15.71 -6.69 -22.01
N MET A 132 -14.55 -6.02 -22.13
CA MET A 132 -14.12 -5.42 -23.41
C MET A 132 -13.97 -6.47 -24.52
N SER A 133 -13.42 -7.65 -24.22
CA SER A 133 -13.32 -8.75 -25.19
C SER A 133 -14.70 -9.22 -25.65
N ASN A 134 -15.67 -9.33 -24.73
CA ASN A 134 -17.04 -9.74 -25.05
C ASN A 134 -17.78 -8.68 -25.88
N VAL A 135 -17.61 -7.39 -25.57
CA VAL A 135 -18.16 -6.29 -26.37
C VAL A 135 -17.59 -6.30 -27.79
N GLN A 136 -16.27 -6.48 -27.95
CA GLN A 136 -15.65 -6.56 -29.27
C GLN A 136 -16.14 -7.77 -30.08
N ARG A 137 -16.30 -8.94 -29.45
CA ARG A 137 -16.88 -10.13 -30.10
C ARG A 137 -18.34 -9.90 -30.50
N GLY A 138 -19.14 -9.29 -29.63
CA GLY A 138 -20.53 -8.94 -29.93
C GLY A 138 -20.67 -7.96 -31.10
N GLN A 139 -19.82 -6.93 -31.15
CA GLN A 139 -19.76 -6.01 -32.30
C GLN A 139 -19.34 -6.71 -33.59
N THR A 140 -18.38 -7.65 -33.51
CA THR A 140 -17.93 -8.43 -34.67
C THR A 140 -19.04 -9.35 -35.17
N ALA A 141 -19.73 -10.06 -34.27
CA ALA A 141 -20.88 -10.90 -34.61
C ALA A 141 -22.02 -10.07 -35.23
N MET A 142 -22.36 -8.92 -34.65
CA MET A 142 -23.37 -8.02 -35.21
C MET A 142 -23.01 -7.50 -36.60
N ARG A 143 -21.73 -7.16 -36.84
CA ARG A 143 -21.25 -6.76 -38.18
C ARG A 143 -21.35 -7.91 -39.17
N ALA A 144 -21.04 -9.14 -38.77
CA ALA A 144 -21.20 -10.33 -39.60
C ALA A 144 -22.66 -10.59 -39.96
N TYR A 145 -23.60 -10.39 -39.03
CA TYR A 145 -25.04 -10.49 -39.30
C TYR A 145 -25.57 -9.34 -40.17
N LYS A 146 -25.12 -8.09 -39.97
CA LYS A 146 -25.51 -6.95 -40.82
C LYS A 146 -24.96 -7.03 -42.25
N ASN A 147 -23.79 -7.62 -42.42
CA ASN A 147 -23.14 -7.82 -43.72
C ASN A 147 -23.38 -9.22 -44.30
N ALA A 148 -24.26 -10.02 -43.68
CA ALA A 148 -24.67 -11.30 -44.24
C ALA A 148 -25.35 -11.02 -45.60
N PRO A 149 -24.92 -11.68 -46.69
CA PRO A 149 -25.60 -11.53 -47.97
C PRO A 149 -27.08 -11.88 -47.76
N GLN A 150 -27.98 -10.97 -48.14
CA GLN A 150 -29.40 -11.28 -48.18
C GLN A 150 -29.57 -12.54 -49.03
N PRO A 151 -30.39 -13.52 -48.62
CA PRO A 151 -30.63 -14.71 -49.41
C PRO A 151 -31.33 -14.27 -50.70
N ASN A 152 -30.55 -13.98 -51.73
CA ASN A 152 -31.04 -13.86 -53.09
C ASN A 152 -31.61 -15.23 -53.45
N ALA A 153 -32.94 -15.29 -53.50
CA ALA A 153 -33.78 -16.28 -54.14
C ALA A 153 -33.05 -17.59 -54.47
N ALA A 154 -33.06 -18.54 -53.53
CA ALA A 154 -32.77 -19.93 -53.82
C ALA A 154 -33.79 -20.40 -54.89
N ARG A 155 -33.39 -20.31 -56.16
CA ARG A 155 -34.05 -21.04 -57.25
C ARG A 155 -33.75 -22.51 -57.02
N PHE A 156 -34.67 -23.22 -56.41
CA PHE A 156 -34.74 -24.67 -56.47
C PHE A 156 -34.87 -25.06 -57.94
N LEU A 157 -33.81 -25.61 -58.52
CA LEU A 157 -33.88 -26.32 -59.79
C LEU A 157 -34.20 -27.78 -59.44
N ASP A 158 -35.49 -28.12 -59.50
CA ASP A 158 -35.97 -29.50 -59.61
C ASP A 158 -35.77 -29.93 -61.06
N GLU A 159 -34.63 -30.55 -61.37
CA GLU A 159 -34.45 -31.26 -62.63
C GLU A 159 -34.90 -32.71 -62.45
N LYS A 160 -36.19 -32.96 -62.72
CA LYS A 160 -36.64 -34.30 -63.10
C LYS A 160 -36.14 -34.62 -64.51
N LYS A 161 -35.35 -35.68 -64.63
CA LYS A 161 -35.44 -36.65 -65.74
C LYS A 161 -34.94 -38.02 -65.29
#